data_AF-A0ABD2F4F5-F1
#
_entry.id   AF-A0ABD2F4F5-F1
#
_cell.length_a   1.000
_cell.length_b   1.000
_cell.length_c   1.000
_cell.angle_alpha   90.00
_cell.angle_beta   90.00
_cell.angle_gamma   90.00
#
_symmetry.space_group_name_H-M   'P 1'
#
loop_
_entity.id
_entity.type
_entity.pdbx_description
1 polymer ?
#
loop_
_entity_poly.entity_id
_entity_poly.type
_entity_poly.pdbx_seq_one_letter_code
_entity_poly.pdbx_strand_id
1 'polypeptide(L)'
;KLLTTQRAGTVVEKYFQGASLTFSVQDGLEAGQTVKHVHVRVLPRKAGDVHRNDSIYDELQKHDKDGEASPASWRSEEAMAAEAAALQAYVQ
;
A
#
# COMPACT_ATOMS: atom_id res chain seq x y z
N LYS A 1 -11.77 -4.70 13.76
CA LYS A 1 -11.39 -4.58 12.32
C LYS A 1 -10.45 -3.40 12.06
N LEU A 2 -10.71 -2.19 12.57
CA LEU A 2 -9.77 -1.05 12.43
C LEU A 2 -8.45 -1.19 13.19
N LEU A 3 -8.44 -1.93 14.31
CA LEU A 3 -7.22 -2.13 15.12
C LEU A 3 -6.08 -2.81 14.33
N THR A 4 -6.40 -3.81 13.50
CA THR A 4 -5.40 -4.48 12.66
C THR A 4 -4.79 -3.51 11.66
N THR A 5 -5.61 -2.67 11.02
CA THR A 5 -5.16 -1.63 10.09
C THR A 5 -4.29 -0.59 10.79
N GLN A 6 -4.64 -0.16 12.01
CA GLN A 6 -3.82 0.75 12.80
C GLN A 6 -2.44 0.15 13.14
N ARG A 7 -2.42 -1.12 13.60
CA ARG A 7 -1.16 -1.83 13.92
C ARG A 7 -0.30 -2.02 12.67
N ALA A 8 -0.89 -2.46 11.57
CA ALA A 8 -0.21 -2.58 10.28
C ALA A 8 0.37 -1.24 9.83
N GLY A 9 -0.40 -0.15 9.93
CA GLY A 9 0.06 1.21 9.67
C GLY A 9 1.30 1.60 10.47
N THR A 10 1.27 1.38 11.78
CA THR A 10 2.38 1.71 12.68
C THR A 10 3.65 0.92 12.32
N VAL A 11 3.49 -0.37 12.00
CA VAL A 11 4.57 -1.26 11.56
C VAL A 11 5.21 -0.73 10.27
N VAL A 12 4.41 -0.48 9.23
CA VAL A 12 4.95 -0.07 7.92
C VAL A 12 5.49 1.35 7.94
N GLU A 13 4.88 2.28 8.67
CA GLU A 13 5.41 3.64 8.85
C GLU A 13 6.81 3.58 9.47
N LYS A 14 6.99 2.80 10.54
CA LYS A 14 8.29 2.66 11.21
C LYS A 14 9.33 1.98 10.32
N TYR A 15 8.98 0.85 9.70
CA TYR A 15 9.90 0.07 8.86
C TYR A 15 10.38 0.88 7.65
N PHE A 16 9.46 1.54 6.94
CA PHE A 16 9.79 2.33 5.76
C PHE A 16 10.26 3.75 6.10
N GLN A 17 10.34 4.14 7.38
CA GLN A 17 10.74 5.47 7.83
C GLN A 17 9.82 6.57 7.25
N GLY A 18 8.52 6.30 7.22
CA GLY A 18 7.49 7.28 6.89
C GLY A 18 7.32 8.29 8.03
N ALA A 19 6.73 9.44 7.72
CA ALA A 19 6.31 10.45 8.68
C ALA A 19 4.78 10.60 8.77
N SER A 20 4.05 9.91 7.89
CA SER A 20 2.59 9.90 7.83
C SER A 20 2.11 8.64 7.11
N LEU A 21 0.79 8.39 7.12
CA LEU A 21 0.16 7.26 6.45
C LEU A 21 -1.01 7.74 5.58
N THR A 22 -1.21 7.09 4.44
CA THR A 22 -2.46 7.15 3.67
C THR A 22 -3.16 5.80 3.80
N PHE A 23 -4.40 5.82 4.29
CA PHE A 23 -5.31 4.68 4.30
C PHE A 23 -6.39 4.90 3.23
N SER A 24 -6.61 3.93 2.37
CA SER A 24 -7.66 4.01 1.34
C SER A 24 -8.42 2.69 1.18
N VAL A 25 -9.72 2.79 0.93
CA VAL A 25 -10.61 1.66 0.64
C VAL A 25 -11.38 1.99 -0.64
N GLN A 26 -11.41 1.05 -1.57
CA GLN A 26 -12.24 1.10 -2.77
C GLN A 26 -13.34 0.05 -2.61
N ASP A 27 -14.49 0.46 -2.08
CA ASP A 27 -15.62 -0.44 -1.81
C ASP A 27 -16.60 -0.40 -2.98
N GLY A 28 -16.51 -1.40 -3.87
CA GLY A 28 -17.33 -1.51 -5.08
C GLY A 28 -16.64 -1.03 -6.37
N LEU A 29 -17.22 -1.44 -7.50
CA LEU A 29 -16.70 -1.16 -8.85
C LEU A 29 -16.52 0.35 -9.11
N GLU A 30 -17.52 1.15 -8.75
CA GLU A 30 -17.51 2.61 -8.95
C GLU A 30 -16.47 3.33 -8.10
N ALA A 31 -15.98 2.70 -7.03
CA ALA A 31 -14.87 3.19 -6.22
C ALA A 31 -13.49 2.77 -6.78
N GLY A 32 -13.46 2.02 -7.90
CA GLY A 32 -12.23 1.52 -8.52
C GLY A 32 -11.77 0.15 -8.04
N GLN A 33 -12.61 -0.63 -7.35
CA GLN A 33 -12.24 -1.95 -6.86
C GLN A 33 -11.98 -2.94 -8.01
N THR A 34 -10.77 -3.52 -8.05
CA THR A 34 -10.38 -4.51 -9.07
C THR A 34 -10.53 -5.96 -8.59
N VAL A 35 -10.14 -6.23 -7.34
CA VAL A 35 -10.34 -7.53 -6.68
C VAL A 35 -11.60 -7.49 -5.83
N LYS A 36 -12.55 -8.41 -6.07
CA LYS A 36 -13.83 -8.54 -5.33
C LYS A 36 -13.66 -9.08 -3.90
N HIS A 37 -12.83 -8.41 -3.13
CA HIS A 37 -12.58 -8.66 -1.71
C HIS A 37 -12.29 -7.32 -1.03
N VAL A 38 -12.91 -7.07 0.12
CA VAL A 38 -12.66 -5.82 0.87
C VAL A 38 -11.24 -5.85 1.40
N HIS A 39 -10.44 -4.85 1.03
CA HIS A 39 -9.08 -4.67 1.51
C HIS A 39 -8.80 -3.18 1.73
N VAL A 40 -7.85 -2.88 2.62
CA VAL A 40 -7.40 -1.52 2.91
C VAL A 40 -5.98 -1.40 2.38
N ARG A 41 -5.71 -0.39 1.56
CA ARG A 41 -4.32 -0.02 1.25
C ARG A 41 -3.75 0.81 2.38
N VAL A 42 -2.55 0.47 2.81
CA VAL A 42 -1.81 1.16 3.87
C VAL A 42 -0.49 1.63 3.28
N LEU A 43 -0.35 2.94 3.08
CA LEU A 43 0.76 3.54 2.35
C LEU A 43 1.57 4.45 3.28
N PRO A 44 2.80 4.09 3.68
CA PRO A 44 3.68 4.98 4.41
C PRO A 44 4.11 6.16 3.51
N ARG A 45 4.07 7.37 4.06
CA ARG A 45 4.30 8.63 3.34
C ARG A 45 5.56 9.33 3.83
N LYS A 46 6.28 9.96 2.90
CA LYS A 46 7.47 10.79 3.17
C LYS A 46 7.31 12.16 2.52
N ALA A 47 7.98 13.18 3.06
CA ALA A 47 8.01 14.48 2.42
C ALA A 47 8.57 14.36 0.98
N GLY A 48 7.81 14.83 -0.01
CA GLY A 48 8.20 14.80 -1.42
C GLY A 48 8.03 13.43 -2.12
N ASP A 49 7.36 12.45 -1.49
CA ASP A 49 7.10 11.15 -2.12
C ASP A 49 6.14 11.20 -3.31
N VAL A 50 5.19 12.14 -3.27
CA VAL A 50 4.23 12.43 -4.33
C VAL A 50 4.26 13.93 -4.57
N HIS A 51 4.40 14.33 -5.85
CA HIS A 51 4.51 15.73 -6.24
C HIS A 51 3.33 16.58 -5.74
N ARG A 52 2.10 16.08 -5.88
CA ARG A 52 0.87 16.70 -5.37
C ARG A 52 0.14 15.68 -4.52
N ASN A 53 -0.23 16.04 -3.29
CA ASN A 53 -0.72 15.07 -2.32
C ASN A 53 -1.93 14.25 -2.83
N ASP A 54 -2.87 14.88 -3.53
CA ASP A 54 -4.06 14.21 -4.06
C ASP A 54 -3.77 13.30 -5.28
N SER A 55 -2.61 13.45 -5.93
CA SER A 55 -2.24 12.58 -7.05
C SER A 55 -1.99 11.14 -6.62
N ILE A 56 -1.87 10.85 -5.33
CA ILE A 56 -1.77 9.48 -4.83
C ILE A 56 -2.97 8.62 -5.25
N TYR A 57 -4.16 9.21 -5.37
CA TYR A 57 -5.36 8.47 -5.78
C TYR A 57 -5.33 8.09 -7.26
N ASP A 58 -4.81 8.99 -8.11
CA ASP A 58 -4.60 8.72 -9.53
C ASP A 58 -3.54 7.62 -9.71
N GLU A 59 -2.43 7.70 -8.96
CA GLU A 59 -1.37 6.68 -9.01
C GLU A 59 -1.85 5.31 -8.52
N LEU A 60 -2.69 5.26 -7.49
CA LEU A 60 -3.32 4.01 -7.04
C LEU A 60 -4.21 3.42 -8.14
N GLN A 61 -5.05 4.24 -8.78
CA GLN A 61 -5.92 3.78 -9.85
C GLN A 61 -5.14 3.27 -11.06
N LYS A 62 -4.01 3.89 -11.40
CA LYS A 62 -3.10 3.40 -12.47
C LYS A 62 -2.46 2.08 -12.08
N HIS A 63 -1.95 1.97 -10.85
CA HIS A 63 -1.33 0.75 -10.34
C HIS A 63 -2.28 -0.46 -10.38
N ASP A 64 -3.57 -0.25 -10.09
CA ASP A 64 -4.55 -1.32 -10.06
C ASP A 64 -5.03 -1.76 -11.46
N LYS A 65 -4.83 -0.94 -12.51
CA LYS A 65 -5.28 -1.26 -13.87
C LYS A 65 -4.35 -2.23 -14.56
N ASP A 66 -4.90 -3.38 -14.97
CA ASP A 66 -4.22 -4.35 -15.83
C ASP A 66 -3.86 -3.69 -17.18
N GLY A 67 -2.58 -3.42 -17.40
CA GLY A 67 -2.05 -2.93 -18.69
C GLY A 67 -0.90 -1.93 -18.61
N GLU A 68 -0.74 -1.21 -17.50
CA GLU A 68 0.37 -0.23 -17.34
C GLU A 68 1.56 -0.81 -16.54
N ALA A 69 1.30 -1.76 -15.64
CA ALA A 69 2.35 -2.48 -14.91
C ALA A 69 3.05 -3.49 -15.83
N SER A 70 4.27 -3.16 -16.25
CA SER A 70 5.11 -4.10 -16.99
C SER A 70 5.67 -5.17 -16.04
N PRO A 71 5.80 -6.46 -16.43
CA PRO A 71 6.38 -7.52 -15.60
C PRO A 71 7.79 -7.19 -15.07
N ALA A 72 8.51 -6.33 -15.80
CA ALA A 72 9.83 -5.82 -15.42
C ALA A 72 9.82 -4.95 -14.14
N SER A 73 8.66 -4.42 -13.74
CA SER A 73 8.49 -3.61 -12.52
C SER A 73 8.15 -4.46 -11.28
N TRP A 74 7.85 -5.75 -11.47
CA TRP A 74 7.41 -6.62 -10.39
C TRP A 74 8.58 -7.11 -9.56
N ARG A 75 8.35 -7.18 -8.24
CA ARG A 75 9.31 -7.79 -7.31
C ARG A 75 9.17 -9.31 -7.38
N SER A 76 10.28 -10.03 -7.16
CA SER A 76 10.24 -11.48 -7.03
C SER A 76 9.47 -11.90 -5.77
N GLU A 77 8.89 -13.11 -5.80
CA GLU A 77 8.24 -13.69 -4.62
C GLU A 77 9.19 -13.78 -3.41
N GLU A 78 10.46 -14.11 -3.66
CA GLU A 78 11.50 -14.14 -2.63
C GLU A 78 11.70 -12.76 -1.98
N ALA A 79 11.76 -11.69 -2.76
CA ALA A 79 11.89 -10.33 -2.23
C ALA A 79 10.66 -9.93 -1.40
N MET A 80 9.45 -10.31 -1.84
CA MET A 80 8.22 -10.07 -1.09
C MET A 80 8.18 -10.87 0.23
N ALA A 81 8.63 -12.13 0.21
CA ALA A 81 8.70 -12.98 1.40
C ALA A 81 9.72 -12.46 2.42
N ALA A 82 10.88 -12.00 1.95
CA ALA A 82 11.91 -11.38 2.79
C ALA A 82 11.41 -10.09 3.46
N GLU A 83 10.70 -9.23 2.71
CA GLU A 83 10.06 -8.04 3.28
C GLU A 83 9.00 -8.40 4.32
N ALA A 84 8.14 -9.38 4.05
CA ALA A 84 7.14 -9.83 5.00
C ALA A 84 7.78 -10.36 6.29
N ALA A 85 8.85 -11.14 6.19
CA ALA A 85 9.61 -11.62 7.35
C ALA A 85 10.25 -10.48 8.15
N ALA A 86 10.76 -9.45 7.47
CA ALA A 86 11.30 -8.26 8.14
C ALA A 86 10.21 -7.47 8.89
N LEU A 87 9.01 -7.34 8.31
CA LEU A 87 7.88 -6.68 8.95
C LEU A 87 7.36 -7.44 10.19
N GLN A 88 7.43 -8.78 10.19
CA GLN A 88 7.05 -9.60 11.35
C GLN A 88 7.84 -9.23 12.62
N ALA A 89 9.10 -8.79 12.49
CA ALA A 89 9.91 -8.36 13.63
C ALA A 89 9.34 -7.13 14.38
N TYR A 90 8.40 -6.41 13.77
CA TYR A 90 7.74 -5.23 14.33
C TYR A 90 6.34 -5.54 14.86
N VAL A 91 5.82 -6.74 14.61
CA VAL A 91 4.52 -7.19 15.10
C VAL A 91 4.72 -7.71 16.53
N GLN A 92 4.36 -6.90 17.52
CA GLN A 92 4.29 -7.33 18.93
C GLN A 92 3.08 -8.24 19.20
#